data_AF-X1P6D8-F1
#
_entry.id   AF-X1P6D8-F1
#
_cell.length_a   1.000
_cell.length_b   1.000
_cell.length_c   1.000
_cell.angle_alpha   90.00
_cell.angle_beta   90.00
_cell.angle_gamma   90.00
#
_symmetry.space_group_name_H-M   'P 1'
#
loop_
_entity.id
_entity.type
_entity.pdbx_description
1 polymer ?
#
loop_
_entity_poly.entity_id
_entity_poly.type
_entity_poly.pdbx_seq_one_letter_code
_entity_poly.pdbx_strand_id
1 'polypeptide(L)' 'MNIGVCKVRLRLPENDSLKGKRQVSKSMIERVKNRYNVSIAEVDDQDLWQLLTLGITCV' A
#
# COMPACT_ATOMS: atom_id res chain seq x y z
N MET A 1 20.55 -2.80 15.70
CA MET A 1 19.42 -2.09 15.07
C MET A 1 18.98 -2.95 13.89
N ASN A 2 17.78 -3.50 13.94
CA ASN A 2 17.28 -4.43 12.92
C ASN A 2 16.23 -3.68 12.11
N ILE A 3 16.37 -3.67 10.80
CA ILE A 3 15.40 -3.03 9.91
C ILE A 3 14.58 -4.13 9.24
N GLY A 4 13.27 -4.08 9.41
CA GLY A 4 12.34 -4.94 8.69
C GLY A 4 11.83 -4.22 7.45
N VAL A 5 11.89 -4.87 6.28
CA VAL A 5 11.35 -4.35 5.03
C VAL A 5 10.44 -5.38 4.39
N CYS A 6 9.28 -4.96 3.90
CA CYS A 6 8.33 -5.80 3.19
C CYS A 6 7.76 -5.06 1.98
N LYS A 7 7.67 -5.74 0.83
CA LYS A 7 6.99 -5.25 -0.37
C LYS A 7 5.82 -6.18 -0.67
N VAL A 8 4.61 -5.64 -0.70
CA VAL A 8 3.37 -6.38 -0.97
C VAL A 8 2.76 -5.87 -2.26
N ARG A 9 2.51 -6.76 -3.21
CA ARG A 9 1.80 -6.46 -4.45
C ARG A 9 0.39 -7.06 -4.39
N LEU A 10 -0.60 -6.22 -4.62
CA LEU A 10 -2.02 -6.55 -4.57
C LEU A 10 -2.64 -6.28 -5.94
N ARG A 11 -3.49 -7.20 -6.39
CA ARG A 11 -4.32 -7.00 -7.58
C ARG A 11 -5.69 -6.49 -7.14
N LEU A 12 -6.17 -5.45 -7.82
CA LEU A 12 -7.48 -4.84 -7.61
C LEU A 12 -8.35 -5.14 -8.84
N PRO A 13 -8.93 -6.35 -8.97
CA PRO A 13 -9.63 -6.78 -10.18
C PRO A 13 -10.91 -5.96 -10.46
N GLU A 14 -11.59 -5.47 -9.43
CA GLU A 14 -12.85 -4.71 -9.54
C GLU A 14 -12.65 -3.19 -9.50
N ASN A 15 -11.39 -2.72 -9.56
CA ASN A 15 -11.12 -1.30 -9.55
C ASN A 15 -11.01 -0.76 -10.98
N ASP A 16 -11.89 0.17 -11.35
CA ASP A 16 -11.98 0.74 -12.69
C ASP A 16 -11.46 2.18 -12.80
N SER A 17 -10.83 2.70 -11.74
CA SER A 17 -10.27 4.06 -11.79
C SER A 17 -9.05 4.27 -10.88
N LEU A 18 -8.20 5.22 -11.25
CA LEU A 18 -7.09 5.71 -10.40
C LEU A 18 -7.61 6.29 -9.08
N LYS A 19 -8.79 6.91 -9.09
CA LYS A 19 -9.42 7.44 -7.87
C LYS A 19 -9.80 6.31 -6.91
N GLY A 20 -10.38 5.23 -7.41
CA GLY A 20 -10.70 4.05 -6.60
C GLY A 20 -9.45 3.40 -6.03
N LYS A 21 -8.38 3.28 -6.81
CA LYS A 21 -7.08 2.82 -6.32
C LYS A 21 -6.56 3.69 -5.16
N ARG A 22 -6.61 5.02 -5.31
CA ARG A 22 -6.19 5.96 -4.26
C ARG A 22 -7.02 5.81 -2.98
N GLN A 23 -8.32 5.54 -3.11
CA GLN A 23 -9.18 5.29 -1.96
C GLN A 23 -8.80 3.99 -1.22
N VAL A 24 -8.56 2.89 -1.96
CA VAL A 24 -8.13 1.61 -1.39
C VAL A 24 -6.74 1.74 -0.75
N SER A 25 -5.79 2.32 -1.47
CA SER A 25 -4.42 2.59 -1.00
C SER A 25 -4.44 3.37 0.32
N LYS A 26 -5.18 4.48 0.38
CA LYS A 26 -5.34 5.30 1.59
C LYS A 26 -5.94 4.50 2.75
N SER A 27 -7.01 3.74 2.52
CA SER A 27 -7.66 2.93 3.54
C SER A 27 -6.71 1.85 4.11
N MET A 28 -5.95 1.16 3.26
CA MET A 28 -4.98 0.15 3.70
C MET A 28 -3.84 0.77 4.51
N ILE A 29 -3.27 1.88 4.01
CA ILE A 29 -2.20 2.63 4.69
C ILE A 29 -2.66 3.07 6.08
N GLU A 30 -3.84 3.68 6.18
CA GLU A 30 -4.40 4.17 7.44
C GLU A 30 -4.66 3.02 8.42
N ARG A 31 -5.23 1.91 7.95
CA ARG A 31 -5.48 0.73 8.79
C ARG A 31 -4.19 0.11 9.34
N VAL A 32 -3.13 0.03 8.53
CA VAL A 32 -1.83 -0.52 8.97
C VAL A 32 -1.15 0.43 9.94
N LYS A 33 -1.11 1.74 9.66
CA LYS A 33 -0.56 2.75 10.56
C LYS A 33 -1.26 2.80 11.91
N ASN A 34 -2.59 2.63 11.92
CA ASN A 34 -3.37 2.64 13.16
C ASN A 34 -3.19 1.37 13.99
N ARG A 35 -2.83 0.24 13.37
CA ARG A 35 -2.68 -1.05 14.05
C ARG A 35 -1.24 -1.37 14.47
N TYR A 36 -0.26 -0.88 13.72
CA TYR A 36 1.16 -1.20 13.91
C TYR A 36 2.01 0.07 13.84
N ASN A 37 3.07 0.12 14.65
CA ASN A 37 4.05 1.21 14.62
C ASN A 37 5.05 1.02 13.46
N VAL A 38 4.55 1.07 12.22
CA VAL A 38 5.32 0.85 11.00
C VAL A 38 5.12 1.99 10.02
N SER A 39 6.14 2.25 9.20
CA SER A 39 5.99 3.15 8.06
C SER A 39 5.50 2.37 6.85
N ILE A 40 4.45 2.85 6.20
CA ILE A 40 3.85 2.22 5.02
C ILE A 40 3.56 3.30 3.95
N ALA A 41 3.85 2.98 2.69
CA ALA A 41 3.61 3.83 1.53
C ALA A 41 3.36 3.01 0.26
N GLU A 42 2.71 3.62 -0.73
CA GLU A 42 2.68 3.09 -2.09
C GLU A 42 4.00 3.40 -2.79
N VAL A 43 4.63 2.40 -3.40
CA VAL A 43 6.00 2.51 -3.93
C VAL A 43 6.13 2.18 -5.42
N ASP A 44 5.06 1.72 -6.08
CA ASP A 44 5.10 1.26 -7.48
C ASP A 44 3.72 1.27 -8.14
N ASP A 45 3.68 1.02 -9.45
CA ASP A 45 2.47 0.79 -10.25
C ASP A 45 1.45 1.97 -10.22
N GLN A 46 1.85 3.21 -9.92
CA GLN A 46 0.93 4.34 -9.68
C GLN A 46 -0.07 4.60 -10.83
N ASP A 47 0.33 4.36 -12.08
CA ASP A 47 -0.52 4.53 -13.27
C ASP A 47 -1.43 3.32 -13.56
N LEU A 48 -1.17 2.17 -12.93
CA LEU A 48 -1.97 0.96 -13.05
C LEU A 48 -2.99 0.90 -11.93
N TRP A 49 -4.24 1.25 -12.22
CA TRP A 49 -5.31 1.21 -11.22
C TRP A 49 -5.66 -0.21 -10.75
N GLN A 50 -5.32 -1.24 -11.52
CA GLN A 50 -5.56 -2.65 -11.17
C GLN A 50 -4.46 -3.26 -10.29
N LEU A 51 -3.38 -2.52 -10.04
CA LEU A 51 -2.23 -2.99 -9.28
C LEU A 51 -1.90 -1.99 -8.18
N LEU A 52 -1.73 -2.49 -6.96
CA LEU A 52 -1.32 -1.70 -5.81
C LEU A 52 -0.10 -2.33 -5.17
N THR A 53 0.97 -1.55 -5.09
CA THR A 53 2.22 -2.03 -4.51
C THR A 53 2.59 -1.19 -3.30
N LEU A 54 2.54 -1.83 -2.13
CA LEU A 54 2.80 -1.22 -0.83
C LEU A 54 4.18 -1.64 -0.32
N GLY A 55 4.97 -0.66 0.10
CA GLY A 55 6.20 -0.85 0.86
C GLY A 55 5.95 -0.59 2.34
N ILE A 56 6.43 -1.48 3.20
CA ILE A 56 6.33 -1.39 4.66
C ILE A 56 7.74 -1.50 5.23
N THR A 57 8.07 -0.63 6.19
CA THR A 57 9.34 -0.65 6.91
C THR A 57 9.14 -0.42 8.41
N CYS A 58 9.95 -1.10 9.22
CA CYS A 58 10.00 -0.93 10.67
C CYS A 58 11.44 -1.02 11.20
N VAL A 59 11.66 -0.50 12.40
CA VAL A 59 12.95 -0.42 13.11
C VAL A 59 12.79 -0.92 14.54
#